data_AF-A0A955PUJ1-F1
#
_entry.id   AF-A0A955PUJ1-F1
#
_cell.length_a   1.000
_cell.length_b   1.000
_cell.length_c   1.000
_cell.angle_alpha   90.00
_cell.angle_beta   90.00
_cell.angle_gamma   90.00
#
_symmetry.space_group_name_H-M   'P 1'
#
loop_
_entity.id
_entity.type
_entity.pdbx_description
1 polymer ?
#
loop_
_entity_poly.entity_id
_entity_poly.type
_entity_poly.pdbx_seq_one_letter_code
_entity_poly.pdbx_strand_id
1 'polypeptide(L)'
;FHREMFEQRDVLPFEIDGIVIKIDRFDWQKALGEKSRSPRWAIAFKFPPRKELTKVQEIAMSVGRTGALTPIALLDPVEIGGVTVSRASLHNVEEVARKDVRVGDTVKVERAGDVIPDVVERVPVPDEVRGAPFQPPTTCPVCQSHTIQEGPILYCTGQTVCSAQLKGSLEHFASKGALNIEGLGKKTVAQLVDKGFVK
;
A
#
# COMPACT_ATOMS: atom_id res chain seq x y z
N PHE A 1 -21.84 -12.86 18.95
CA PHE A 1 -20.93 -13.38 17.92
C PHE A 1 -19.89 -12.38 17.40
N HIS A 2 -20.12 -11.46 16.44
CA HIS A 2 -19.03 -10.60 15.94
C HIS A 2 -18.28 -9.84 17.06
N ARG A 3 -19.01 -9.15 17.93
CA ARG A 3 -18.44 -8.43 19.09
C ARG A 3 -17.70 -9.36 20.06
N GLU A 4 -18.29 -10.52 20.34
CA GLU A 4 -17.72 -11.53 21.23
C GLU A 4 -16.41 -12.12 20.67
N MET A 5 -16.38 -12.44 19.38
CA MET A 5 -15.16 -12.88 18.69
C MET A 5 -14.09 -11.78 18.66
N PHE A 6 -14.49 -10.50 18.57
CA PHE A 6 -13.58 -9.37 18.67
C PHE A 6 -12.93 -9.28 20.06
N GLU A 7 -13.72 -9.46 21.12
CA GLU A 7 -13.22 -9.47 22.51
C GLU A 7 -12.29 -10.66 22.81
N GLN A 8 -12.52 -11.80 22.15
CA GLN A 8 -11.69 -13.01 22.32
C GLN A 8 -10.47 -13.04 21.39
N ARG A 9 -10.34 -12.07 20.47
CA ARG A 9 -9.32 -12.07 19.41
C ARG A 9 -7.90 -12.33 19.93
N ASP A 10 -7.52 -11.68 21.03
CA ASP A 10 -6.17 -11.77 21.61
C ASP A 10 -5.91 -13.05 22.43
N VAL A 11 -6.98 -13.80 22.75
CA VAL A 11 -6.89 -15.04 23.55
C VAL A 11 -6.76 -16.27 22.65
N LEU A 12 -7.11 -16.14 21.37
CA LEU A 12 -7.00 -17.23 20.41
C LEU A 12 -5.52 -17.54 20.11
N PRO A 13 -5.16 -18.82 19.92
CA PRO A 13 -3.79 -19.21 19.58
C PRO A 13 -3.42 -18.89 18.11
N PHE A 14 -4.24 -18.08 17.43
CA PHE A 14 -4.08 -17.66 16.05
C PHE A 14 -4.73 -16.29 15.83
N GLU A 15 -4.24 -15.54 14.85
CA GLU A 15 -4.85 -14.26 14.46
C GLU A 15 -6.13 -14.48 13.65
N ILE A 16 -7.12 -13.60 13.90
CA ILE A 16 -8.33 -13.46 13.09
C ILE A 16 -8.57 -11.99 12.77
N ASP A 17 -9.05 -11.72 11.55
CA ASP A 17 -9.33 -10.37 11.05
C ASP A 17 -10.83 -10.04 10.99
N GLY A 18 -11.68 -10.97 11.43
CA GLY A 18 -13.12 -10.83 11.44
C GLY A 18 -13.84 -12.18 11.49
N ILE A 19 -15.08 -12.17 11.02
CA ILE A 19 -15.88 -13.38 10.81
C ILE A 19 -16.45 -13.41 9.39
N VAL A 20 -16.83 -14.58 8.91
CA VAL A 20 -17.56 -14.71 7.64
C VAL A 20 -19.02 -15.04 7.95
N ILE A 21 -19.94 -14.18 7.51
CA ILE A 21 -21.38 -14.42 7.58
C ILE A 21 -21.79 -15.11 6.29
N LYS A 22 -22.47 -16.25 6.39
CA LYS A 22 -22.93 -17.05 5.26
C LYS A 22 -24.42 -17.37 5.42
N ILE A 23 -25.16 -17.36 4.33
CA ILE A 23 -26.50 -17.94 4.29
C ILE A 23 -26.34 -19.46 4.41
N ASP A 24 -26.94 -20.06 5.43
CA ASP A 24 -26.77 -21.49 5.74
C ASP A 24 -27.41 -22.40 4.68
N ARG A 25 -28.54 -21.97 4.10
CA ARG A 25 -29.29 -22.72 3.08
C ARG A 25 -28.61 -22.79 1.72
N PHE A 26 -28.19 -23.98 1.31
CA PHE A 26 -27.51 -24.22 0.02
C PHE A 26 -28.37 -23.92 -1.21
N ASP A 27 -29.69 -24.11 -1.15
CA ASP A 27 -30.58 -23.77 -2.27
C ASP A 27 -30.62 -22.25 -2.52
N TRP A 28 -30.56 -21.46 -1.44
CA TRP A 28 -30.46 -20.00 -1.53
C TRP A 28 -29.08 -19.56 -2.02
N GLN A 29 -28.00 -20.23 -1.59
CA GLN A 29 -26.67 -19.96 -2.13
C GLN A 29 -26.62 -20.17 -3.65
N LYS A 30 -27.21 -21.26 -4.15
CA LYS A 30 -27.32 -21.55 -5.58
C LYS A 30 -28.14 -20.49 -6.33
N ALA A 31 -29.29 -20.10 -5.78
CA ALA A 31 -30.15 -19.08 -6.37
C ALA A 31 -29.48 -17.69 -6.43
N LEU A 32 -28.72 -17.34 -5.40
CA LEU A 32 -27.98 -16.07 -5.33
C LEU A 32 -26.76 -16.06 -6.24
N GLY A 33 -26.06 -17.19 -6.38
CA GLY A 33 -24.89 -17.33 -7.23
C GLY A 33 -23.69 -16.48 -6.78
N GLU A 34 -22.83 -16.13 -7.74
CA GLU A 34 -21.55 -15.45 -7.50
C GLU A 34 -21.36 -14.24 -8.42
N LYS A 35 -20.54 -13.28 -8.00
CA LYS A 35 -19.95 -12.24 -8.85
C LYS A 35 -18.62 -12.75 -9.41
N SER A 36 -17.97 -11.97 -10.27
CA SER A 36 -16.71 -12.33 -10.93
C SER A 36 -15.57 -12.79 -9.99
N ARG A 37 -15.59 -12.41 -8.71
CA ARG A 37 -14.56 -12.76 -7.72
C ARG A 37 -15.10 -13.09 -6.31
N SER A 38 -16.41 -13.12 -6.10
CA SER A 38 -16.96 -13.32 -4.76
C SER A 38 -18.40 -13.85 -4.76
N PRO A 39 -18.77 -14.72 -3.81
CA PRO A 39 -20.14 -15.19 -3.67
C PRO A 39 -21.08 -14.04 -3.26
N ARG A 40 -22.36 -14.13 -3.67
CA ARG A 40 -23.39 -13.16 -3.24
C ARG A 40 -24.01 -13.50 -1.88
N TRP A 41 -23.83 -14.73 -1.42
CA TRP A 41 -24.45 -15.29 -0.22
C TRP A 41 -23.54 -15.32 1.02
N ALA A 42 -22.32 -14.76 0.91
CA ALA A 42 -21.39 -14.64 2.01
C ALA A 42 -20.67 -13.29 2.01
N ILE A 43 -20.34 -12.79 3.21
CA ILE A 43 -19.57 -11.57 3.40
C ILE A 43 -18.57 -11.74 4.54
N ALA A 44 -17.35 -11.23 4.34
CA ALA A 44 -16.38 -11.07 5.42
C ALA A 44 -16.71 -9.81 6.21
N PHE A 45 -17.15 -9.98 7.46
CA PHE A 45 -17.37 -8.89 8.40
C PHE A 45 -16.10 -8.71 9.24
N LYS A 46 -15.23 -7.81 8.77
CA LYS A 46 -13.91 -7.57 9.35
C LYS A 46 -13.98 -6.76 10.65
N PHE A 47 -13.06 -7.05 11.57
CA PHE A 47 -12.80 -6.24 12.75
C PHE A 47 -12.13 -4.91 12.39
N PRO A 48 -12.19 -3.90 13.28
CA PRO A 48 -11.31 -2.76 13.18
C PRO A 48 -9.85 -3.23 13.07
N PRO A 49 -9.06 -2.68 12.14
CA PRO A 49 -7.65 -3.03 11.99
C PRO A 49 -6.90 -2.65 13.27
N ARG A 50 -5.88 -3.46 13.63
CA ARG A 50 -4.95 -3.10 14.71
C ARG A 50 -4.20 -1.83 14.30
N LYS A 51 -4.03 -0.91 15.26
CA LYS A 51 -3.33 0.35 15.06
C LYS A 51 -2.21 0.45 16.07
N GLU A 52 -1.03 0.80 15.61
CA GLU A 52 0.14 1.01 16.47
C GLU A 52 0.73 2.38 16.24
N LEU A 53 1.50 2.86 17.22
CA LEU A 53 2.24 4.11 17.11
C LEU A 53 3.69 3.82 16.73
N THR A 54 4.22 4.62 15.81
CA THR A 54 5.64 4.57 15.44
C THR A 54 6.11 5.94 14.93
N LYS A 55 7.41 6.12 14.74
CA LYS A 55 7.99 7.37 14.22
C LYS A 55 8.28 7.26 12.73
N VAL A 56 8.08 8.37 12.02
CA VAL A 56 8.48 8.52 10.62
C VAL A 56 9.96 8.87 10.55
N GLN A 57 10.76 7.97 9.99
CA GLN A 57 12.19 8.18 9.77
C GLN A 57 12.47 8.94 8.47
N GLU A 58 11.70 8.64 7.42
CA GLU A 58 11.85 9.26 6.11
C GLU A 58 10.51 9.23 5.37
N ILE A 59 10.27 10.20 4.49
CA ILE A 59 9.20 10.13 3.50
C ILE A 59 9.85 10.01 2.12
N ALA A 60 9.82 8.80 1.55
CA ALA A 60 10.39 8.49 0.24
C ALA A 60 9.31 8.48 -0.85
N MET A 61 9.70 8.79 -2.09
CA MET A 61 8.79 8.74 -3.24
C MET A 61 9.04 7.48 -4.08
N SER A 62 8.03 6.62 -4.19
CA SER A 62 8.04 5.46 -5.07
C SER A 62 7.45 5.80 -6.43
N VAL A 63 8.11 5.38 -7.51
CA VAL A 63 7.64 5.60 -8.88
C VAL A 63 6.97 4.32 -9.38
N GLY A 64 5.67 4.41 -9.66
CA GLY A 64 4.88 3.32 -10.21
C GLY A 64 5.10 3.13 -11.72
N ARG A 65 4.56 2.04 -12.25
CA ARG A 65 4.62 1.69 -13.68
C ARG A 65 4.17 2.83 -14.60
N THR A 66 3.08 3.50 -14.26
CA THR A 66 2.48 4.59 -15.06
C THR A 66 3.13 5.95 -14.79
N GLY A 67 4.24 5.97 -14.04
CA GLY A 67 4.92 7.20 -13.63
C GLY A 67 4.31 7.85 -12.39
N ALA A 68 3.23 7.32 -11.81
CA ALA A 68 2.65 7.85 -10.57
C ALA A 68 3.67 7.79 -9.42
N LEU A 69 3.92 8.93 -8.78
CA LEU A 69 4.78 9.10 -7.62
C LEU A 69 3.92 8.97 -6.35
N THR A 70 4.15 7.90 -5.59
CA THR A 70 3.44 7.59 -4.35
C THR A 70 4.36 7.82 -3.15
N PRO A 71 4.00 8.68 -2.19
CA PRO A 71 4.75 8.85 -0.96
C PRO A 71 4.63 7.62 -0.07
N ILE A 72 5.76 7.20 0.51
CA ILE A 72 5.89 6.08 1.43
C ILE A 72 6.62 6.57 2.67
N ALA A 73 6.02 6.38 3.84
CA ALA A 73 6.68 6.58 5.11
C ALA A 73 7.60 5.39 5.40
N LEU A 74 8.89 5.65 5.61
CA LEU A 74 9.81 4.72 6.25
C LEU A 74 9.69 4.94 7.75
N LEU A 75 9.47 3.87 8.49
CA LEU A 75 9.07 3.91 9.88
C LEU A 75 10.10 3.22 10.76
N ASP A 76 10.15 3.61 12.03
CA ASP A 76 10.72 2.73 13.05
C ASP A 76 9.93 1.40 13.05
N PRO A 77 10.61 0.24 13.01
CA PRO A 77 9.95 -1.05 12.96
C PRO A 77 8.94 -1.22 14.11
N VAL A 78 7.70 -1.54 13.77
CA VAL A 78 6.60 -1.74 14.74
C VAL A 78 5.82 -3.00 14.41
N GLU A 79 5.39 -3.75 15.41
CA GLU A 79 4.65 -5.00 15.23
C GLU A 79 3.14 -4.75 15.20
N ILE A 80 2.48 -5.03 14.08
CA ILE A 80 1.04 -4.84 13.90
C ILE A 80 0.40 -6.18 13.51
N GLY A 81 -0.28 -6.82 14.47
CA GLY A 81 -0.95 -8.10 14.24
C GLY A 81 0.02 -9.22 13.84
N GLY A 82 1.12 -9.36 14.59
CA GLY A 82 2.12 -10.41 14.41
C GLY A 82 3.08 -10.20 13.23
N VAL A 83 3.06 -9.03 12.57
CA VAL A 83 3.96 -8.69 11.47
C VAL A 83 4.67 -7.38 11.76
N THR A 84 5.99 -7.37 11.60
CA THR A 84 6.80 -6.16 11.67
C THR A 84 6.61 -5.31 10.42
N VAL A 85 6.16 -4.07 10.62
CA VAL A 85 5.98 -3.04 9.59
C VAL A 85 7.08 -2.00 9.74
N SER A 86 7.78 -1.72 8.65
CA SER A 86 8.79 -0.64 8.55
C SER A 86 8.51 0.34 7.41
N ARG A 87 7.42 0.11 6.64
CA ARG A 87 7.00 0.95 5.53
C ARG A 87 5.48 1.04 5.52
N ALA A 88 4.95 2.24 5.36
CA ALA A 88 3.52 2.46 5.20
C ALA A 88 3.23 3.44 4.06
N SER A 89 2.09 3.25 3.41
CA SER A 89 1.56 4.18 2.41
C SER A 89 1.23 5.52 3.06
N LEU A 90 1.42 6.59 2.29
CA LEU A 90 0.82 7.91 2.57
C LEU A 90 -0.19 8.30 1.48
N HIS A 91 -0.56 7.35 0.61
CA HIS A 91 -1.47 7.46 -0.53
C HIS A 91 -1.00 8.38 -1.65
N ASN A 92 -0.93 9.68 -1.40
CA ASN A 92 -0.58 10.69 -2.40
C ASN A 92 -0.09 11.97 -1.71
N VAL A 93 0.44 12.91 -2.50
CA VAL A 93 1.07 14.13 -1.98
C VAL A 93 0.05 15.01 -1.25
N GLU A 94 -1.18 15.09 -1.77
CA GLU A 94 -2.25 15.86 -1.13
C GLU A 94 -2.61 15.29 0.24
N GLU A 95 -2.64 13.96 0.40
CA GLU A 95 -2.88 13.31 1.68
C GLU A 95 -1.75 13.52 2.69
N VAL A 96 -0.49 13.57 2.25
CA VAL A 96 0.63 13.95 3.13
C VAL A 96 0.41 15.35 3.69
N ALA A 97 0.02 16.30 2.83
CA ALA A 97 -0.24 17.67 3.23
C ALA A 97 -1.49 17.77 4.13
N ARG A 98 -2.57 17.05 3.81
CA ARG A 98 -3.82 17.04 4.59
C ARG A 98 -3.62 16.47 5.99
N LYS A 99 -2.84 15.40 6.11
CA LYS A 99 -2.47 14.79 7.41
C LYS A 99 -1.35 15.55 8.12
N ASP A 100 -0.71 16.50 7.43
CA ASP A 100 0.49 17.23 7.84
C ASP A 100 1.55 16.30 8.46
N VAL A 101 1.85 15.19 7.78
CA VAL A 101 2.85 14.21 8.24
C VAL A 101 4.24 14.66 7.80
N ARG A 102 5.19 14.68 8.74
CA ARG A 102 6.56 15.12 8.53
C ARG A 102 7.54 14.07 9.03
N VAL A 103 8.78 14.16 8.56
CA VAL A 103 9.87 13.36 9.11
C VAL A 103 10.05 13.72 10.60
N GLY A 104 10.18 12.69 11.43
CA GLY A 104 10.27 12.79 12.89
C GLY A 104 8.94 12.68 13.63
N ASP A 105 7.80 12.90 12.95
CA ASP A 105 6.48 12.84 13.61
C ASP A 105 6.18 11.41 14.12
N THR A 106 5.49 11.35 15.27
CA THR A 106 4.83 10.12 15.71
C THR A 106 3.51 9.95 14.96
N VAL A 107 3.30 8.79 14.35
CA VAL A 107 2.14 8.46 13.53
C VAL A 107 1.44 7.20 14.01
N LYS A 108 0.13 7.18 13.81
CA LYS A 108 -0.68 5.98 13.97
C LYS A 108 -0.72 5.23 12.65
N VAL A 109 -0.29 3.97 12.67
CA VAL A 109 -0.23 3.10 11.50
C VAL A 109 -1.17 1.92 11.67
N GLU A 110 -1.81 1.51 10.60
CA GLU A 110 -2.71 0.36 10.58
C GLU A 110 -2.43 -0.52 9.37
N ARG A 111 -2.83 -1.79 9.45
CA ARG A 111 -2.76 -2.72 8.32
C ARG A 111 -4.15 -2.88 7.72
N ALA A 112 -4.44 -2.12 6.68
CA ALA A 112 -5.74 -2.20 6.00
C ALA A 112 -5.88 -3.56 5.30
N GLY A 113 -6.89 -4.35 5.72
CA GLY A 113 -7.24 -5.62 5.10
C GLY A 113 -6.13 -6.68 5.09
N ASP A 114 -5.18 -6.59 6.02
CA ASP A 114 -4.01 -7.48 6.16
C ASP A 114 -3.01 -7.50 4.99
N VAL A 115 -2.94 -6.46 4.16
CA VAL A 115 -1.99 -6.45 3.03
C VAL A 115 -1.06 -5.25 3.05
N ILE A 116 -1.60 -4.02 3.06
CA ILE A 116 -0.79 -2.80 2.88
C ILE A 116 -0.88 -1.95 4.15
N PRO A 117 0.24 -1.71 4.85
CA PRO A 117 0.27 -0.78 5.97
C PRO A 117 0.03 0.66 5.50
N ASP A 118 -0.72 1.42 6.27
CA ASP A 118 -1.10 2.80 5.98
C ASP A 118 -0.90 3.70 7.20
N VAL A 119 -0.47 4.94 6.96
CA VAL A 119 -0.43 5.98 7.99
C VAL A 119 -1.82 6.59 8.12
N VAL A 120 -2.49 6.37 9.26
CA VAL A 120 -3.85 6.87 9.51
C VAL A 120 -3.83 8.37 9.75
N GLU A 121 -3.04 8.79 10.73
CA GLU A 121 -2.96 10.17 11.21
C GLU A 121 -1.66 10.42 11.97
N ARG A 122 -1.26 11.68 12.06
CA ARG A 122 -0.25 12.13 13.02
C ARG A 122 -0.83 12.08 14.44
N VAL A 123 -0.01 11.68 15.40
CA VAL A 123 -0.31 11.81 16.83
C VAL A 123 0.48 13.00 17.39
N PRO A 124 -0.19 14.08 17.84
CA PRO A 124 0.49 15.21 18.46
C PRO A 124 1.21 14.80 19.75
N VAL A 125 2.50 15.13 19.83
CA VAL A 125 3.29 14.98 21.05
C VAL A 125 3.51 16.37 21.67
N PRO A 126 3.24 16.58 22.97
CA PRO A 126 3.50 17.85 23.65
C PRO A 126 4.97 18.27 23.52
N ASP A 127 5.22 19.57 23.31
CA ASP A 127 6.55 20.18 23.23
C ASP A 127 7.47 19.64 22.11
N GLU A 128 6.90 18.91 21.14
CA GLU A 128 7.62 18.38 19.99
C GLU A 128 8.01 19.50 19.01
N VAL A 129 9.32 19.67 18.79
CA VAL A 129 9.84 20.51 17.71
C VAL A 129 9.76 19.73 16.40
N ARG A 130 8.90 20.19 15.50
CA ARG A 130 8.63 19.51 14.23
C ARG A 130 9.56 19.96 13.11
N GLY A 131 9.89 19.04 12.22
CA GLY A 131 10.60 19.33 10.98
C GLY A 131 9.80 20.20 10.01
N ALA A 132 10.45 20.53 8.88
CA ALA A 132 9.80 21.21 7.77
C ALA A 132 8.67 20.35 7.16
N PRO A 133 7.59 20.96 6.66
CA PRO A 133 6.56 20.24 5.91
C PRO A 133 7.16 19.47 4.73
N PHE A 134 6.60 18.28 4.45
CA PHE A 134 7.00 17.49 3.29
C PHE A 134 6.79 18.29 2.00
N GLN A 135 7.83 18.33 1.16
CA GLN A 135 7.77 18.95 -0.16
C GLN A 135 7.87 17.87 -1.23
N PRO A 136 6.90 17.75 -2.15
CA PRO A 136 7.01 16.83 -3.26
C PRO A 136 8.19 17.19 -4.16
N PRO A 137 8.91 16.21 -4.71
CA PRO A 137 10.04 16.50 -5.59
C PRO A 137 9.55 17.07 -6.92
N THR A 138 10.30 18.02 -7.50
CA THR A 138 10.03 18.60 -8.83
C THR A 138 10.64 17.77 -9.98
N THR A 139 11.45 16.77 -9.61
CA THR A 139 12.10 15.83 -10.53
C THR A 139 11.96 14.40 -9.99
N CYS A 140 11.87 13.44 -10.91
CA CYS A 140 11.72 12.04 -10.58
C CYS A 140 12.96 11.53 -9.82
N PRO A 141 12.82 10.87 -8.66
CA PRO A 141 13.97 10.36 -7.90
C PRO A 141 14.70 9.21 -8.61
N VAL A 142 14.11 8.63 -9.66
CA VAL A 142 14.69 7.51 -10.41
C VAL A 142 15.43 7.98 -11.68
N CYS A 143 14.82 8.88 -12.45
CA CYS A 143 15.33 9.26 -13.77
C CYS A 143 15.55 10.76 -13.96
N GLN A 144 15.33 11.56 -12.91
CA GLN A 144 15.50 13.02 -12.88
C GLN A 144 14.65 13.82 -13.88
N SER A 145 13.81 13.17 -14.70
CA SER A 145 12.82 13.83 -15.53
C SER A 145 11.86 14.67 -14.69
N HIS A 146 11.30 15.72 -15.30
CA HIS A 146 10.36 16.61 -14.61
C HIS A 146 9.14 15.85 -14.09
N THR A 147 8.59 16.31 -12.97
CA THR A 147 7.33 15.80 -12.43
C THR A 147 6.20 16.78 -12.67
N ILE A 148 5.04 16.28 -13.10
CA ILE A 148 3.83 17.06 -13.28
C ILE A 148 2.76 16.60 -12.30
N GLN A 149 2.01 17.53 -11.71
CA GLN A 149 0.90 17.20 -10.84
C GLN A 149 -0.41 17.23 -11.63
N GLU A 150 -1.17 16.14 -11.57
CA GLU A 150 -2.50 16.01 -12.17
C GLU A 150 -3.50 15.63 -11.06
N GLY A 151 -4.24 16.63 -10.56
CA GLY A 151 -5.10 16.46 -9.40
C GLY A 151 -4.30 16.06 -8.14
N PRO A 152 -4.69 15.00 -7.41
CA PRO A 152 -4.00 14.56 -6.19
C PRO A 152 -2.68 13.81 -6.46
N ILE A 153 -2.42 13.42 -7.72
CA ILE A 153 -1.31 12.51 -8.07
C ILE A 153 -0.20 13.29 -8.75
N LEU A 154 1.03 13.01 -8.32
CA LEU A 154 2.26 13.48 -8.97
C LEU A 154 2.74 12.44 -9.97
N TYR A 155 3.17 12.82 -11.16
CA TYR A 155 3.61 11.92 -12.21
C TYR A 155 5.01 12.26 -12.72
N CYS A 156 5.81 11.24 -13.00
CA CYS A 156 7.07 11.33 -13.72
C CYS A 156 6.82 11.34 -15.23
N THR A 157 7.32 12.36 -15.93
CA THR A 157 7.19 12.48 -17.40
C THR A 157 8.22 11.66 -18.20
N GLY A 158 9.11 10.95 -17.51
CA GLY A 158 10.23 10.23 -18.14
C GLY A 158 9.83 9.04 -19.00
N GLN A 159 8.62 8.49 -18.85
CA GLN A 159 8.12 7.34 -19.63
C GLN A 159 9.17 6.22 -19.71
N THR A 160 9.56 5.77 -20.91
CA THR A 160 10.55 4.70 -21.12
C THR A 160 11.97 5.07 -20.67
N VAL A 161 12.31 6.37 -20.62
CA VAL A 161 13.59 6.83 -20.03
C VAL A 161 13.63 6.53 -18.53
N CYS A 162 12.48 6.48 -17.87
CA CYS A 162 12.39 6.10 -16.47
C CYS A 162 12.47 4.58 -16.30
N SER A 163 13.59 4.09 -15.76
CA SER A 163 13.80 2.65 -15.52
C SER A 163 12.70 2.03 -14.65
N ALA A 164 12.13 2.77 -13.69
CA ALA A 164 11.00 2.28 -12.89
C ALA A 164 9.73 2.07 -13.73
N GLN A 165 9.42 2.99 -14.63
CA GLN A 165 8.26 2.86 -15.53
C GLN A 165 8.49 1.75 -16.55
N LEU A 166 9.69 1.66 -17.13
CA LEU A 166 10.05 0.62 -18.09
C LEU A 166 9.96 -0.78 -17.45
N LYS A 167 10.60 -0.99 -16.29
CA LYS A 167 10.51 -2.27 -15.55
C LYS A 167 9.07 -2.61 -15.20
N GLY A 168 8.31 -1.66 -14.64
CA GLY A 168 6.91 -1.88 -14.29
C GLY A 168 6.05 -2.21 -15.52
N SER A 169 6.36 -1.62 -16.68
CA SER A 169 5.62 -1.84 -17.93
C SER A 169 5.88 -3.23 -18.48
N LEU A 170 7.15 -3.67 -18.48
CA LEU A 170 7.53 -5.02 -18.87
C LEU A 170 6.94 -6.09 -17.92
N GLU A 171 6.96 -5.84 -16.61
CA GLU A 171 6.31 -6.72 -15.63
C GLU A 171 4.81 -6.86 -15.88
N HIS A 172 4.13 -5.76 -16.21
CA HIS A 172 2.71 -5.81 -16.55
C HIS A 172 2.46 -6.56 -17.85
N PHE A 173 3.26 -6.28 -18.88
CA PHE A 173 3.17 -6.90 -20.19
C PHE A 173 3.34 -8.43 -20.10
N ALA A 174 4.27 -8.88 -19.26
CA ALA A 174 4.51 -10.29 -18.98
C ALA A 174 3.43 -10.95 -18.10
N SER A 175 2.63 -10.17 -17.38
CA SER A 175 1.69 -10.70 -16.38
C SER A 175 0.62 -11.61 -16.99
N LYS A 176 0.04 -12.48 -16.15
CA LYS A 176 -1.00 -13.43 -16.53
C LYS A 176 -2.25 -12.78 -17.17
N GLY A 177 -2.55 -11.54 -16.80
CA GLY A 177 -3.67 -10.76 -17.36
C GLY A 177 -3.34 -10.01 -18.65
N ALA A 178 -2.11 -10.13 -19.15
CA ALA A 178 -1.64 -9.55 -20.41
C ALA A 178 -1.18 -10.68 -21.35
N LEU A 179 0.11 -10.73 -21.74
CA LEU A 179 0.60 -11.76 -22.64
C LEU A 179 0.98 -13.09 -21.96
N ASN A 180 0.93 -13.16 -20.63
CA ASN A 180 1.22 -14.37 -19.86
C ASN A 180 2.56 -15.03 -20.21
N ILE A 181 3.65 -14.26 -20.10
CA ILE A 181 5.01 -14.72 -20.43
C ILE A 181 5.65 -15.29 -19.15
N GLU A 182 5.63 -16.61 -19.03
CA GLU A 182 6.28 -17.30 -17.90
C GLU A 182 7.79 -17.07 -17.87
N GLY A 183 8.37 -16.94 -16.67
CA GLY A 183 9.81 -16.69 -16.48
C GLY A 183 10.23 -15.21 -16.56
N LEU A 184 9.40 -14.33 -17.13
CA LEU A 184 9.66 -12.88 -17.21
C LEU A 184 9.10 -12.15 -15.97
N GLY A 185 9.58 -12.54 -14.78
CA GLY A 185 9.21 -11.92 -13.51
C GLY A 185 10.07 -10.70 -13.14
N LYS A 186 9.76 -10.07 -12.00
CA LYS A 186 10.42 -8.87 -11.48
C LYS A 186 11.95 -8.90 -11.52
N LYS A 187 12.57 -10.02 -11.10
CA LYS A 187 14.04 -10.16 -11.10
C LYS A 187 14.62 -10.21 -12.52
N THR A 188 14.00 -10.99 -13.42
CA THR A 188 14.44 -11.12 -14.81
C THR A 188 14.31 -9.79 -15.55
N VAL A 189 13.16 -9.11 -15.41
CA VAL A 189 12.93 -7.78 -15.98
C VAL A 189 13.95 -6.78 -15.49
N ALA A 190 14.21 -6.73 -14.18
CA ALA A 190 15.22 -5.85 -13.62
C ALA A 190 16.60 -6.12 -14.25
N GLN A 191 17.04 -7.38 -14.36
CA GLN A 191 18.31 -7.74 -14.97
C GLN A 191 18.41 -7.33 -16.45
N LEU A 192 17.34 -7.52 -17.23
CA LEU A 192 17.32 -7.17 -18.65
C LEU A 192 17.44 -5.65 -18.85
N VAL A 193 16.69 -4.87 -18.08
CA VAL A 193 16.71 -3.41 -18.14
C VAL A 193 18.04 -2.85 -17.60
N ASP A 194 18.49 -3.33 -16.44
CA ASP A 194 19.71 -2.81 -15.80
C ASP A 194 20.98 -3.14 -16.59
N LYS A 195 20.99 -4.23 -17.36
CA LYS A 195 22.08 -4.57 -18.30
C LYS A 195 21.92 -3.91 -19.66
N GLY A 196 20.85 -3.15 -19.89
CA GLY A 196 20.60 -2.43 -21.14
C GLY A 196 20.19 -3.32 -22.33
N PHE A 197 19.76 -4.56 -22.08
CA PHE A 197 19.24 -5.47 -23.11
C PHE A 197 17.85 -5.05 -23.61
N VAL A 198 17.11 -4.26 -22.82
CA VAL A 198 15.81 -3.68 -23.17
C VAL A 198 15.82 -2.21 -22.78
N LYS A 199 15.35 -1.32 -23.66
CA LYS A 199 15.34 0.15 -23.52
C LYS A 199 14.01 0.73 -23.99
#